data_AF-W5SLH7-F1
#
_entry.id   AF-W5SLH7-F1
#
_cell.length_a   1.000
_cell.length_b   1.000
_cell.length_c   1.000
_cell.angle_alpha   90.00
_cell.angle_beta   90.00
_cell.angle_gamma   90.00
#
_symmetry.space_group_name_H-M   'P 1'
#
loop_
_entity.id
_entity.type
_entity.pdbx_description
1 polymer ?
#
loop_
_entity_poly.entity_id
_entity_poly.type
_entity_poly.pdbx_seq_one_letter_code
_entity_poly.pdbx_strand_id
1 'polypeptide(L)'
;MMQRLSDNADGTTSAMSFARGDQAAHLSNADTPKAAAVAGGISLRLLVNTSKLASGGNSKAQGGKEEVQKVGISAVNKLLVAVEEIVKKTVKNVIEKVKEEVDKAREPKAAGK
;
A
#
# COMPACT_ATOMS: atom_id res chain seq x y z
N MET A 1 5.93 -10.40 15.66
CA MET A 1 6.84 -11.03 14.68
C MET A 1 6.00 -11.32 13.43
N MET A 2 6.39 -10.83 12.24
CA MET A 2 5.62 -11.05 11.00
C MET A 2 5.59 -12.55 10.65
N GLN A 3 4.40 -13.13 10.46
CA GLN A 3 4.23 -14.57 10.23
C GLN A 3 4.31 -14.90 8.73
N ARG A 4 5.08 -15.95 8.38
CA ARG A 4 5.12 -16.53 7.02
C ARG A 4 3.86 -17.35 6.78
N LEU A 5 3.47 -17.55 5.52
CA LEU A 5 2.34 -18.44 5.18
C LEU A 5 2.78 -19.90 5.33
N SER A 6 2.35 -20.55 6.41
CA SER A 6 2.58 -21.99 6.60
C SER A 6 1.58 -22.87 5.83
N ASP A 7 0.43 -22.31 5.46
CA ASP A 7 -0.64 -22.94 4.69
C ASP A 7 -1.09 -22.04 3.52
N ASN A 8 -2.01 -22.53 2.68
CA ASN A 8 -2.61 -21.74 1.60
C ASN A 8 -3.21 -20.43 2.12
N ALA A 9 -3.07 -19.36 1.34
CA ALA A 9 -3.66 -18.07 1.67
C ALA A 9 -5.19 -18.18 1.77
N ASP A 10 -5.75 -17.52 2.78
CA ASP A 10 -7.16 -17.60 3.12
C ASP A 10 -7.75 -16.25 3.54
N GLY A 11 -9.02 -16.24 3.95
CA GLY A 11 -9.70 -15.03 4.41
C GLY A 11 -9.09 -14.37 5.66
N THR A 12 -8.20 -15.05 6.38
CA THR A 12 -7.48 -14.52 7.55
C THR A 12 -6.10 -13.96 7.18
N THR A 13 -5.62 -14.24 5.97
CA THR A 13 -4.31 -13.81 5.51
C THR A 13 -4.20 -12.29 5.43
N SER A 14 -3.19 -11.75 6.10
CA SER A 14 -2.87 -10.32 6.06
C SER A 14 -2.09 -9.94 4.80
N ALA A 15 -2.16 -8.67 4.39
CA ALA A 15 -1.33 -8.14 3.31
C ALA A 15 0.18 -8.33 3.58
N MET A 16 0.63 -8.18 4.83
CA MET A 16 2.03 -8.39 5.19
C MET A 16 2.45 -9.86 5.08
N SER A 17 1.61 -10.79 5.53
CA SER A 17 1.84 -12.23 5.37
C SER A 17 1.90 -12.60 3.88
N PHE A 18 0.98 -12.08 3.07
CA PHE A 18 0.95 -12.27 1.63
C PHE A 18 2.22 -11.72 0.95
N ALA A 19 2.64 -10.50 1.31
CA ALA A 19 3.87 -9.88 0.80
C ALA A 19 5.13 -10.66 1.19
N ARG A 20 5.15 -11.29 2.36
CA ARG A 20 6.27 -12.13 2.80
C ARG A 20 6.33 -13.45 2.04
N GLY A 21 5.17 -14.09 1.87
CA GLY A 21 5.03 -15.39 1.23
C GLY A 21 5.76 -16.51 1.97
N ASP A 22 5.71 -17.71 1.39
CA ASP A 22 6.58 -18.83 1.75
C ASP A 22 6.91 -19.67 0.51
N GLN A 23 6.16 -20.74 0.23
CA GLN A 23 6.20 -21.45 -1.05
C GLN A 23 5.20 -20.86 -2.05
N ALA A 24 5.55 -20.91 -3.34
CA ALA A 24 4.66 -20.45 -4.43
C ALA A 24 3.29 -21.15 -4.39
N ALA A 25 3.25 -22.43 -4.01
CA ALA A 25 2.03 -23.22 -3.90
C ALA A 25 1.01 -22.61 -2.92
N HIS A 26 1.47 -21.98 -1.83
CA HIS A 26 0.58 -21.42 -0.81
C HIS A 26 -0.10 -20.12 -1.26
N LEU A 27 0.42 -19.46 -2.30
CA LEU A 27 -0.18 -18.27 -2.89
C LEU A 27 -1.07 -18.60 -4.10
N SER A 28 -0.74 -19.67 -4.84
CA SER A 28 -1.42 -20.06 -6.07
C SER A 28 -2.61 -21.00 -5.88
N ASN A 29 -2.63 -21.82 -4.81
CA ASN A 29 -3.74 -22.74 -4.49
C ASN A 29 -4.78 -22.11 -3.56
N ALA A 30 -4.79 -20.77 -3.48
CA ALA A 30 -5.54 -20.00 -2.52
C ALA A 30 -6.75 -19.34 -3.19
N ASP A 31 -7.94 -19.92 -3.05
CA ASP A 31 -9.18 -19.38 -3.62
C ASP A 31 -9.91 -18.39 -2.70
N THR A 32 -9.51 -18.31 -1.43
CA THR A 32 -10.19 -17.51 -0.40
C THR A 32 -9.47 -16.25 0.13
N PRO A 33 -8.27 -15.84 -0.34
CA PRO A 33 -7.62 -14.67 0.23
C PRO A 33 -8.40 -13.39 -0.08
N LYS A 34 -8.53 -12.52 0.92
CA LYS A 34 -9.20 -11.23 0.75
C LYS A 34 -8.51 -10.42 -0.36
N ALA A 35 -9.29 -9.88 -1.29
CA ALA A 35 -8.76 -9.05 -2.39
C ALA A 35 -7.87 -7.90 -1.90
N ALA A 36 -8.22 -7.28 -0.76
CA ALA A 36 -7.40 -6.25 -0.13
C ALA A 36 -6.05 -6.78 0.39
N ALA A 37 -5.99 -8.00 0.91
CA ALA A 37 -4.76 -8.65 1.34
C ALA A 37 -3.87 -8.99 0.15
N VAL A 38 -4.46 -9.47 -0.95
CA VAL A 38 -3.75 -9.74 -2.21
C VAL A 38 -3.18 -8.45 -2.80
N ALA A 39 -4.02 -7.43 -3.01
CA ALA A 39 -3.60 -6.16 -3.58
C ALA A 39 -2.55 -5.45 -2.71
N GLY A 40 -2.80 -5.35 -1.40
CA GLY A 40 -1.85 -4.77 -0.46
C GLY A 40 -0.55 -5.56 -0.42
N GLY A 41 -0.63 -6.89 -0.41
CA GLY A 41 0.55 -7.75 -0.39
C GLY A 41 1.40 -7.65 -1.66
N ILE A 42 0.77 -7.55 -2.83
CA ILE A 42 1.45 -7.31 -4.12
C ILE A 42 2.19 -5.97 -4.09
N SER A 43 1.53 -4.89 -3.64
CA SER A 43 2.15 -3.57 -3.55
C SER A 43 3.33 -3.58 -2.57
N LEU A 44 3.16 -4.17 -1.39
CA LEU A 44 4.21 -4.26 -0.37
C LEU A 44 5.41 -5.11 -0.86
N ARG A 45 5.15 -6.21 -1.56
CA ARG A 45 6.19 -7.05 -2.18
C ARG A 45 7.02 -6.16 -3.09
N LEU A 46 6.38 -5.49 -4.06
CA LEU A 46 7.07 -4.73 -5.12
C LEU A 46 7.82 -3.48 -4.68
N LEU A 47 7.52 -2.90 -3.52
CA LEU A 47 8.32 -1.81 -2.97
C LEU A 47 9.74 -2.26 -2.57
N VAL A 48 9.98 -3.56 -2.43
CA VAL A 48 11.30 -4.11 -2.11
C VAL A 48 12.06 -4.41 -3.41
N ASN A 49 13.25 -3.81 -3.57
CA ASN A 49 14.08 -3.87 -4.78
C ASN A 49 14.44 -5.30 -5.25
N THR A 50 14.53 -6.26 -4.32
CA THR A 50 14.84 -7.67 -4.63
C THR A 50 13.60 -8.52 -4.87
N SER A 51 12.41 -7.95 -4.72
CA SER A 51 11.18 -8.70 -4.80
C SER A 51 10.78 -8.96 -6.26
N LYS A 52 10.22 -10.15 -6.48
CA LYS A 52 9.61 -10.54 -7.75
C LYS A 52 8.23 -11.09 -7.46
N LEU A 53 7.29 -10.80 -8.35
CA LEU A 53 6.01 -11.49 -8.37
C LEU A 53 6.16 -12.79 -9.16
N ALA A 54 5.58 -13.86 -8.64
CA ALA A 54 5.54 -15.14 -9.34
C ALA A 54 4.60 -15.03 -10.55
N SER A 55 5.03 -15.55 -11.71
CA SER A 55 4.17 -15.71 -12.89
C SER A 55 3.57 -17.11 -12.88
N GLY A 56 2.24 -17.20 -13.01
CA GLY A 56 1.53 -18.48 -13.15
C GLY A 56 1.44 -18.98 -14.61
N GLY A 57 1.73 -18.10 -15.58
CA GLY A 57 1.69 -18.39 -17.00
C GLY A 57 3.05 -18.28 -17.69
N ASN A 58 3.11 -18.75 -18.94
CA ASN A 58 4.26 -18.58 -19.81
C ASN A 58 4.56 -17.09 -20.07
N SER A 59 5.80 -16.76 -20.40
CA SER A 59 6.17 -15.37 -20.74
C SER A 59 5.34 -14.90 -21.94
N LYS A 60 4.86 -13.66 -21.89
CA LYS A 60 3.94 -13.05 -22.87
C LYS A 60 2.55 -13.70 -22.99
N ALA A 61 2.17 -14.58 -22.07
CA ALA A 61 0.82 -15.16 -21.98
C ALA A 61 0.04 -14.61 -20.77
N GLN A 62 -1.24 -14.95 -20.67
CA GLN A 62 -2.07 -14.59 -19.52
C GLN A 62 -1.44 -15.12 -18.22
N GLY A 63 -1.28 -14.26 -17.21
CA GLY A 63 -0.60 -14.60 -15.96
C GLY A 63 0.92 -14.78 -16.10
N GLY A 64 1.48 -14.41 -17.25
CA GLY A 64 2.91 -14.36 -17.53
C GLY A 64 3.62 -13.21 -16.81
N LYS A 65 4.96 -13.23 -16.86
CA LYS A 65 5.83 -12.29 -16.15
C LYS A 65 5.48 -10.82 -16.44
N GLU A 66 5.19 -10.50 -17.70
CA GLU A 66 4.90 -9.14 -18.15
C GLU A 66 3.56 -8.63 -17.61
N GLU A 67 2.52 -9.47 -17.61
CA GLU A 67 1.21 -9.09 -17.06
C GLU A 67 1.26 -8.93 -15.55
N VAL A 68 1.88 -9.87 -14.85
CA VAL A 68 1.97 -9.82 -13.38
C VAL A 68 2.79 -8.60 -12.93
N GLN A 69 3.85 -8.24 -13.68
CA GLN A 69 4.58 -7.00 -13.42
C GLN A 69 3.73 -5.75 -13.66
N LYS A 70 2.95 -5.69 -14.74
CA LYS A 70 2.03 -4.55 -14.99
C LYS A 70 0.98 -4.40 -13.90
N VAL A 71 0.34 -5.50 -13.48
CA VAL A 71 -0.63 -5.51 -12.38
C VAL A 71 0.02 -5.00 -11.11
N GLY A 72 1.23 -5.47 -10.82
CA GLY A 72 1.97 -5.03 -9.67
C GLY A 72 2.36 -3.54 -9.70
N ILE A 73 2.86 -3.03 -10.83
CA ILE A 73 3.15 -1.60 -11.00
C ILE A 73 1.87 -0.77 -10.78
N SER A 74 0.73 -1.22 -11.31
CA SER A 74 -0.56 -0.55 -11.09
C SER A 74 -0.95 -0.53 -9.61
N ALA A 75 -0.74 -1.63 -8.89
CA ALA A 75 -1.03 -1.72 -7.46
C ALA A 75 -0.13 -0.78 -6.63
N VAL A 76 1.16 -0.66 -6.98
CA VAL A 76 2.08 0.29 -6.35
C VAL A 76 1.67 1.73 -6.65
N ASN A 77 1.33 2.06 -7.89
CA ASN A 77 0.91 3.41 -8.26
C ASN A 77 -0.36 3.84 -7.50
N LYS A 78 -1.35 2.96 -7.34
CA LYS A 78 -2.54 3.24 -6.52
C LYS A 78 -2.19 3.50 -5.06
N LEU A 79 -1.25 2.74 -4.50
CA LEU A 79 -0.78 2.94 -3.12
C LEU A 79 -0.07 4.29 -2.97
N LEU A 80 0.81 4.65 -3.91
CA LEU A 80 1.54 5.93 -3.87
C LEU A 80 0.60 7.14 -3.97
N VAL A 81 -0.44 7.07 -4.81
CA VAL A 81 -1.48 8.10 -4.87
C VAL A 81 -2.22 8.23 -3.55
N ALA A 82 -2.62 7.11 -2.93
CA ALA A 82 -3.29 7.14 -1.63
C ALA A 82 -2.38 7.75 -0.52
N VAL A 83 -1.08 7.45 -0.55
CA VAL A 83 -0.10 8.04 0.39
C VAL A 83 0.05 9.54 0.12
N GLU A 84 0.14 9.96 -1.14
CA GLU A 84 0.21 11.37 -1.54
C GLU A 84 -0.99 12.16 -1.00
N GLU A 85 -2.20 11.61 -1.11
CA GLU A 85 -3.43 12.23 -0.58
C GLU A 85 -3.40 12.38 0.94
N ILE A 86 -2.96 11.35 1.67
CA ILE A 86 -2.83 11.40 3.14
C ILE A 86 -1.83 12.47 3.55
N VAL A 87 -0.67 12.54 2.88
CA VAL A 87 0.36 13.55 3.15
C VAL A 87 -0.18 14.95 2.86
N LYS A 88 -0.81 15.17 1.69
CA LYS A 88 -1.42 16.46 1.34
C LYS A 88 -2.44 16.91 2.38
N LYS A 89 -3.34 16.03 2.80
CA LYS A 89 -4.37 16.35 3.81
C LYS A 89 -3.74 16.71 5.16
N THR A 90 -2.72 15.97 5.57
CA THR A 90 -2.01 16.22 6.83
C THR A 90 -1.30 17.57 6.79
N VAL A 91 -0.55 17.85 5.72
CA VAL A 91 0.15 19.13 5.53
C VAL A 91 -0.83 20.30 5.47
N LYS A 92 -1.93 20.16 4.74
CA LYS A 92 -2.99 21.17 4.66
C LYS A 92 -3.57 21.51 6.03
N ASN A 93 -3.95 20.49 6.82
CA ASN A 93 -4.49 20.69 8.16
C ASN A 93 -3.51 21.40 9.11
N VAL A 94 -2.21 21.12 8.98
CA VAL A 94 -1.17 21.81 9.78
C VAL A 94 -1.05 23.27 9.36
N ILE A 95 -0.99 23.54 8.06
CA ILE A 95 -0.88 24.91 7.53
C ILE A 95 -2.11 25.75 7.89
N GLU A 96 -3.31 25.17 7.83
CA GLU A 96 -4.55 25.85 8.24
C GLU A 96 -4.50 26.26 9.72
N LYS A 97 -4.10 25.36 10.62
CA LYS A 97 -3.93 25.69 12.04
C LYS A 97 -2.87 26.75 12.29
N VAL A 98 -1.73 26.67 11.59
CA VAL A 98 -0.67 27.70 11.70
C VAL A 98 -1.21 29.05 11.24
N LYS A 99 -1.97 29.08 10.15
CA LYS A 99 -2.58 30.31 9.65
C LYS A 99 -3.55 30.91 10.67
N GLU A 100 -4.44 30.11 11.28
CA GLU A 100 -5.37 30.58 12.31
C GLU A 100 -4.64 31.23 13.49
N GLU A 101 -3.57 30.60 14.00
CA GLU A 101 -2.78 31.15 15.11
C GLU A 101 -2.01 32.43 14.71
N VAL A 102 -1.50 32.48 13.48
CA VAL A 102 -0.86 33.69 12.94
C VAL A 102 -1.87 34.83 12.78
N ASP A 103 -3.08 34.53 12.29
CA ASP A 103 -4.15 35.51 12.13
C ASP A 103 -4.57 36.08 13.51
N LYS A 104 -4.76 35.22 14.53
CA LYS A 104 -5.01 35.64 15.92
C LYS A 104 -3.87 36.50 16.50
N ALA A 105 -2.62 36.15 16.20
CA ALA A 105 -1.47 36.94 16.68
C ALA A 105 -1.34 38.30 15.98
N ARG A 106 -1.87 38.42 14.76
CA ARG A 106 -1.90 39.67 13.97
C ARG A 106 -3.08 40.56 14.32
N GLU A 107 -4.15 40.03 14.91
CA GLU A 107 -5.22 40.86 15.45
C GLU A 107 -4.64 41.85 16.45
N PRO A 108 -4.83 43.17 16.24
CA PRO A 108 -4.28 44.16 17.14
C PRO A 108 -4.84 43.91 18.54
N LYS A 109 -3.95 43.60 19.49
CA LYS A 109 -4.33 43.57 20.91
C LYS A 109 -4.96 44.90 21.22
N ALA A 110 -6.20 44.90 21.69
CA ALA A 110 -6.88 46.11 22.13
C ALA A 110 -5.93 46.86 23.07
N ALA A 111 -5.41 48.00 22.60
CA ALA A 111 -4.60 48.87 23.42
C ALA A 111 -5.52 49.31 24.56
N GLY A 112 -5.22 48.83 25.77
CA GLY A 112 -5.95 49.21 26.98
C GLY A 112 -6.04 50.73 27.04
N LYS A 113 -7.27 51.23 27.23
CA LYS A 113 -7.51 52.60 27.65
C LYS A 113 -6.92 52.84 29.04
#